data_AF-A0A949CJ86-F1
#
_entry.id   AF-A0A949CJ86-F1
#
_cell.length_a   1.000
_cell.length_b   1.000
_cell.length_c   1.000
_cell.angle_alpha   90.00
_cell.angle_beta   90.00
_cell.angle_gamma   90.00
#
_symmetry.space_group_name_H-M   'P 1'
#
loop_
_entity.id
_entity.type
_entity.pdbx_description
1 polymer ?
#
loop_
_entity_poly.entity_id
_entity_poly.type
_entity_poly.pdbx_seq_one_letter_code
_entity_poly.pdbx_strand_id
1 'polypeptide(L)'
;MQVETIPNELLDRPWSSWTSRYLSQIDPKRCGHFFTDVLIIGGGLAGLRAAHEIDPSLHTIILTKDKLEESNSTYAQGGIASVWDPEDRFDNHVHDTLVAGGELCEPSVVETVVREAPKRVA
;
A
#
# COMPACT_ATOMS: atom_id res chain seq x y z
N MET A 1 -0.28 -16.31 12.52
CA MET A 1 0.54 -15.14 12.19
C MET A 1 1.79 -15.21 13.05
N GLN A 2 2.94 -15.55 12.47
CA GLN A 2 4.22 -15.57 13.18
C GLN A 2 4.94 -14.25 12.89
N VAL A 3 5.40 -13.57 13.93
CA VAL A 3 6.15 -12.30 13.86
C VAL A 3 7.58 -12.64 14.26
N GLU A 4 8.55 -12.39 13.39
CA GLU A 4 9.98 -12.57 13.68
C GLU A 4 10.69 -11.20 13.69
N THR A 5 11.57 -11.00 14.68
CA THR A 5 12.39 -9.79 14.84
C THR A 5 13.88 -10.12 14.68
N ILE A 6 14.65 -9.22 14.06
CA ILE A 6 16.08 -9.42 13.76
C ILE A 6 16.95 -9.05 14.99
N PRO A 7 18.00 -9.84 15.35
CA PRO A 7 18.85 -9.57 16.52
C PRO A 7 19.77 -8.34 16.39
N ASN A 8 20.02 -7.65 17.50
CA ASN A 8 20.76 -6.37 17.60
C ASN A 8 22.29 -6.46 17.38
N GLU A 9 22.89 -7.65 17.43
CA GLU A 9 24.35 -7.87 17.42
C GLU A 9 25.05 -7.44 16.12
N LEU A 10 24.28 -7.16 15.06
CA LEU A 10 24.80 -6.66 13.78
C LEU A 10 25.11 -5.15 13.82
N LEU A 11 24.52 -4.38 14.75
CA LEU A 11 24.60 -2.92 14.73
C LEU A 11 25.93 -2.33 15.27
N ASP A 12 26.77 -3.11 15.94
CA ASP A 12 27.93 -2.61 16.71
C ASP A 12 29.28 -2.56 15.94
N ARG A 13 29.30 -2.75 14.61
CA ARG A 13 30.56 -2.79 13.84
C ARG A 13 31.09 -1.39 13.41
N PRO A 14 32.41 -1.14 13.47
CA PRO A 14 33.00 0.16 13.16
C PRO A 14 32.86 0.57 11.68
N TRP A 15 32.52 1.85 11.47
CA TRP A 15 32.25 2.56 10.21
C TRP A 15 33.33 2.52 9.13
N SER A 16 34.53 2.03 9.42
CA SER A 16 35.66 1.96 8.47
C SER A 16 35.75 0.64 7.69
N SER A 17 34.94 -0.37 8.03
CA SER A 17 34.99 -1.71 7.42
C SER A 17 33.94 -1.96 6.33
N TRP A 18 33.15 -0.95 5.97
CA TRP A 18 32.00 -1.08 5.06
C TRP A 18 32.41 -0.90 3.60
N THR A 19 32.71 -2.00 2.92
CA THR A 19 32.55 -2.07 1.45
C THR A 19 31.21 -2.70 1.14
N SER A 20 30.11 -2.10 1.61
CA SER A 20 28.79 -2.70 1.40
C SER A 20 28.20 -2.26 0.07
N ARG A 21 27.98 -3.23 -0.81
CA ARG A 21 27.16 -3.12 -2.02
C ARG A 21 25.70 -2.76 -1.71
N TYR A 22 25.26 -2.88 -0.45
CA TYR A 22 23.88 -2.66 -0.01
C TYR A 22 23.77 -1.58 1.05
N LEU A 23 22.66 -0.82 0.99
CA LEU A 23 22.34 0.30 1.88
C LEU A 23 22.06 -0.13 3.34
N SER A 24 21.78 -1.41 3.57
CA SER A 24 21.50 -1.99 4.89
C SER A 24 22.34 -3.24 5.15
N GLN A 25 22.51 -3.58 6.43
CA GLN A 25 23.29 -4.73 6.90
C GLN A 25 22.55 -6.06 6.66
N ILE A 26 22.52 -6.51 5.41
CA ILE A 26 21.92 -7.79 5.04
C ILE A 26 23.06 -8.71 4.60
N ASP A 27 23.26 -9.83 5.32
CA ASP A 27 24.00 -10.97 4.79
C ASP A 27 23.00 -11.88 4.05
N PRO A 28 22.97 -11.87 2.70
CA PRO A 28 22.00 -12.63 1.93
C PRO A 28 22.12 -14.15 2.11
N LYS A 29 23.26 -14.64 2.63
CA LYS A 29 23.45 -16.06 2.96
C LYS A 29 22.92 -16.44 4.34
N ARG A 30 22.63 -15.44 5.20
CA ARG A 30 22.19 -15.65 6.58
C ARG A 30 20.80 -15.11 6.86
N CYS A 31 20.21 -14.29 5.97
CA CYS A 31 18.84 -13.85 6.15
C CYS A 31 17.84 -14.98 5.85
N GLY A 32 16.72 -14.98 6.57
CA GLY A 32 15.60 -15.87 6.27
C GLY A 32 15.04 -15.59 4.87
N HIS A 33 14.71 -16.65 4.14
CA HIS A 33 14.08 -16.55 2.83
C HIS A 33 12.60 -16.93 2.96
N PHE A 34 11.73 -16.08 2.45
CA PHE A 34 10.29 -16.31 2.41
C PHE A 34 9.85 -16.46 0.95
N PHE A 35 9.06 -17.49 0.67
CA PHE A 35 8.54 -17.78 -0.66
C PHE A 35 7.02 -17.71 -0.64
N THR A 36 6.44 -17.05 -1.63
CA THR A 36 5.02 -16.79 -1.73
C THR A 36 4.66 -16.62 -3.20
N ASP A 37 3.41 -16.90 -3.56
CA ASP A 37 2.92 -16.64 -4.92
C ASP A 37 2.69 -15.15 -5.12
N VAL A 38 2.15 -14.46 -4.10
CA VAL A 38 1.91 -13.02 -4.11
C VAL A 38 2.47 -12.35 -2.86
N LEU A 39 3.29 -11.32 -3.06
CA LEU A 39 3.80 -10.45 -1.99
C LEU A 39 3.14 -9.07 -2.10
N ILE A 40 2.44 -8.66 -1.05
CA ILE A 40 1.87 -7.31 -0.91
C ILE A 40 2.75 -6.52 0.06
N ILE A 41 3.24 -5.36 -0.36
CA ILE A 41 4.04 -4.46 0.48
C ILE A 41 3.18 -3.27 0.89
N GLY A 42 2.72 -3.28 2.13
CA GLY A 42 1.86 -2.26 2.74
C GLY A 42 0.58 -2.88 3.30
N GLY A 43 0.36 -2.72 4.61
CA GLY A 43 -0.82 -3.23 5.32
C GLY A 43 -2.01 -2.26 5.41
N GLY A 44 -2.00 -1.19 4.63
CA GLY A 44 -3.11 -0.21 4.60
C GLY A 44 -4.32 -0.69 3.79
N LEU A 45 -5.32 0.18 3.62
CA LEU A 45 -6.59 -0.14 2.94
C LEU A 45 -6.39 -0.77 1.55
N ALA A 46 -5.49 -0.21 0.73
CA ALA A 46 -5.21 -0.73 -0.61
C ALA A 46 -4.62 -2.15 -0.58
N GLY A 47 -3.65 -2.41 0.32
CA GLY A 47 -3.01 -3.72 0.43
C GLY A 47 -3.97 -4.78 0.95
N LEU A 48 -4.78 -4.46 1.95
CA LEU A 48 -5.80 -5.36 2.47
C LEU A 48 -6.92 -5.63 1.45
N ARG A 49 -7.34 -4.60 0.70
CA ARG A 49 -8.33 -4.76 -0.37
C ARG A 49 -7.81 -5.67 -1.49
N ALA A 50 -6.54 -5.52 -1.87
CA ALA A 50 -5.88 -6.39 -2.84
C ALA A 50 -5.79 -7.83 -2.30
N ALA A 51 -5.36 -8.01 -1.05
CA ALA A 51 -5.30 -9.33 -0.42
C ALA A 51 -6.66 -10.04 -0.42
N HIS A 52 -7.75 -9.30 -0.26
CA HIS A 52 -9.10 -9.86 -0.27
C HIS A 52 -9.57 -10.35 -1.65
N GLU A 53 -9.08 -9.77 -2.75
CA GLU A 53 -9.42 -10.20 -4.11
C GLU A 53 -8.55 -11.32 -4.65
N ILE A 54 -7.42 -11.60 -4.00
CA ILE A 54 -6.52 -12.67 -4.45
C ILE A 54 -7.20 -14.02 -4.24
N ASP A 55 -7.01 -14.91 -5.22
CA ASP A 55 -7.46 -16.29 -5.15
C ASP A 55 -6.96 -16.94 -3.84
N PRO A 56 -7.86 -17.46 -2.97
CA PRO A 56 -7.48 -18.05 -1.69
C PRO A 56 -6.62 -19.31 -1.83
N SER A 57 -6.48 -19.87 -3.03
CA SER A 57 -5.55 -20.99 -3.29
C SER A 57 -4.08 -20.56 -3.38
N LEU A 58 -3.80 -19.27 -3.57
CA LEU A 58 -2.44 -18.72 -3.64
C LEU A 58 -1.90 -18.41 -2.24
N HIS A 59 -0.63 -18.77 -1.99
CA HIS A 59 0.07 -18.34 -0.80
C HIS A 59 0.39 -16.84 -0.93
N THR A 60 -0.25 -16.02 -0.10
CA THR A 60 -0.13 -14.57 -0.10
C THR A 60 0.47 -14.06 1.21
N ILE A 61 1.53 -13.26 1.12
CA ILE A 61 2.15 -12.58 2.27
C ILE A 61 1.90 -11.08 2.18
N ILE A 62 1.43 -10.48 3.28
CA ILE A 62 1.37 -9.03 3.45
C ILE A 62 2.53 -8.61 4.36
N LEU A 63 3.42 -7.80 3.82
CA LEU A 63 4.52 -7.18 4.55
C LEU A 63 4.13 -5.74 4.92
N THR A 64 4.20 -5.42 6.20
CA THR A 64 4.02 -4.05 6.70
C THR A 64 5.16 -3.68 7.62
N LYS A 65 5.46 -2.37 7.71
CA LYS A 65 6.58 -1.84 8.49
C LYS A 65 6.39 -2.02 10.00
N ASP A 66 5.15 -2.01 10.46
CA ASP A 66 4.76 -2.07 11.86
C ASP A 66 3.51 -2.96 12.00
N LYS A 67 2.77 -2.84 13.11
CA LYS A 67 1.47 -3.51 13.29
C LYS A 67 0.51 -3.21 12.14
N LEU A 68 -0.41 -4.13 11.88
CA LEU A 68 -1.35 -4.01 10.76
C LEU A 68 -2.27 -2.79 10.92
N GLU A 69 -2.62 -2.47 12.16
CA GLU A 69 -3.45 -1.32 12.52
C GLU A 69 -2.70 0.02 12.36
N GLU A 70 -1.37 0.01 12.34
CA GLU A 70 -0.56 1.21 12.22
C GLU A 70 -0.35 1.57 10.74
N SER A 71 -1.38 2.17 10.15
CA SER A 71 -1.37 2.71 8.79
C SER A 71 -2.10 4.04 8.70
N ASN A 72 -1.72 4.90 7.76
CA ASN A 72 -2.44 6.17 7.52
C ASN A 72 -3.93 5.94 7.22
N SER A 73 -4.29 4.79 6.64
CA SER A 73 -5.68 4.43 6.39
C SER A 73 -6.50 4.33 7.68
N THR A 74 -5.92 3.82 8.76
CA THR A 74 -6.59 3.68 10.07
C THR A 74 -6.97 5.04 10.68
N TYR A 75 -6.19 6.07 10.40
CA TYR A 75 -6.36 7.41 10.96
C TYR A 75 -7.21 8.35 10.09
N ALA A 76 -7.74 7.89 8.95
CA ALA A 76 -8.54 8.71 8.05
C ALA A 76 -9.90 9.08 8.66
N GLN A 77 -10.34 10.34 8.50
CA GLN A 77 -11.56 10.87 9.13
C GLN A 77 -12.59 11.44 8.13
N GLY A 78 -12.13 12.02 7.01
CA GLY A 78 -12.96 12.81 6.11
C GLY A 78 -13.99 12.03 5.27
N GLY A 79 -13.92 10.70 5.28
CA GLY A 79 -14.77 9.83 4.47
C GLY A 79 -14.19 9.54 3.07
N ILE A 80 -14.98 8.84 2.25
CA ILE A 80 -14.64 8.47 0.87
C ILE A 80 -15.59 9.20 -0.08
N ALA A 81 -15.04 10.03 -0.96
CA ALA A 81 -15.82 10.79 -1.94
C ALA A 81 -16.39 9.86 -3.02
N SER A 82 -17.67 10.05 -3.35
CA SER A 82 -18.38 9.30 -4.40
C SER A 82 -19.68 10.03 -4.76
N VAL A 83 -20.13 9.86 -5.99
CA VAL A 83 -21.38 10.42 -6.50
C VAL A 83 -22.56 9.57 -6.00
N TRP A 84 -23.26 10.06 -4.98
CA TRP A 84 -24.39 9.38 -4.34
C TRP A 84 -25.72 10.09 -4.51
N ASP A 85 -25.68 11.42 -4.54
CA ASP A 85 -26.88 12.24 -4.60
C ASP A 85 -27.46 12.20 -6.03
N PRO A 86 -28.78 12.05 -6.21
CA PRO A 86 -29.41 12.11 -7.53
C PRO A 86 -29.12 13.40 -8.31
N GLU A 87 -28.82 14.50 -7.61
CA GLU A 87 -28.45 15.79 -8.19
C GLU A 87 -26.96 15.88 -8.55
N ASP A 88 -26.10 15.02 -7.99
CA ASP A 88 -24.67 14.99 -8.27
C ASP A 88 -24.35 14.34 -9.63
N ARG A 89 -23.21 14.72 -10.23
CA ARG A 89 -22.82 14.33 -11.59
C ARG A 89 -21.36 13.91 -11.61
N PHE A 90 -21.10 12.76 -12.22
CA PHE A 90 -19.73 12.26 -12.42
C PHE A 90 -18.84 13.29 -13.12
N ASP A 91 -19.36 13.99 -14.12
CA ASP A 91 -18.56 14.95 -14.89
C ASP A 91 -18.13 16.15 -14.03
N ASN A 92 -18.94 16.57 -13.04
CA ASN A 92 -18.57 17.60 -12.08
C ASN A 92 -17.42 17.12 -11.18
N HIS A 93 -17.54 15.92 -10.62
CA HIS A 93 -16.51 15.34 -9.75
C HIS A 93 -15.20 15.07 -10.51
N VAL A 94 -15.28 14.60 -11.76
CA VAL A 94 -14.11 14.45 -12.65
C VAL A 94 -13.46 15.82 -12.86
N HIS A 95 -14.24 16.84 -13.19
CA HIS A 95 -13.72 18.20 -13.39
C HIS A 95 -13.03 18.74 -12.13
N ASP A 96 -13.66 18.61 -10.96
CA ASP A 96 -13.10 19.06 -9.67
C ASP A 96 -11.77 18.35 -9.38
N THR A 97 -11.69 17.05 -9.65
CA THR A 97 -10.46 16.26 -9.46
C THR A 97 -9.34 16.73 -10.39
N LEU A 98 -9.65 16.99 -11.66
CA LEU A 98 -8.68 17.46 -12.65
C LEU A 98 -8.16 18.87 -12.32
N VAL A 99 -9.06 19.77 -11.89
CA VAL A 99 -8.70 21.13 -11.47
C VAL A 99 -7.82 21.08 -10.22
N ALA A 100 -8.20 20.30 -9.21
CA ALA A 100 -7.41 20.13 -7.99
C ALA A 100 -6.04 19.49 -8.27
N GLY A 101 -5.94 18.63 -9.29
CA GLY A 101 -4.72 17.96 -9.73
C GLY A 101 -3.73 18.85 -10.49
N GLY A 102 -4.09 20.07 -10.88
CA GLY A 102 -3.17 21.03 -11.48
C GLY A 102 -2.50 20.53 -12.77
N GLU A 103 -3.26 19.90 -13.67
CA GLU A 103 -2.79 19.34 -14.95
C GLU A 103 -1.84 18.13 -14.84
N LEU A 104 -1.62 17.59 -13.64
CA LEU A 104 -0.79 16.40 -13.42
C LEU A 104 -1.58 15.09 -13.44
N CYS A 105 -2.91 15.17 -13.52
CA CYS A 105 -3.78 14.01 -13.58
C CYS A 105 -3.80 13.40 -14.99
N GLU A 106 -3.82 12.07 -15.04
CA GLU A 106 -4.19 11.33 -16.24
C GLU A 106 -5.74 11.28 -16.34
N PRO A 107 -6.37 11.95 -17.32
CA PRO A 107 -7.83 12.10 -17.34
C PRO A 107 -8.59 10.78 -17.40
N SER A 108 -8.06 9.81 -18.15
CA SER A 108 -8.68 8.48 -18.28
C SER A 108 -8.74 7.72 -16.96
N VAL A 109 -7.73 7.87 -16.11
CA VAL A 109 -7.67 7.26 -14.78
C VAL A 109 -8.65 7.96 -13.83
N VAL A 110 -8.70 9.30 -13.85
CA VAL A 110 -9.65 10.07 -13.02
C VAL A 110 -11.09 9.66 -13.33
N GLU A 111 -11.45 9.61 -14.62
CA GLU A 111 -12.79 9.21 -15.03
C GLU A 111 -13.14 7.80 -14.54
N THR A 112 -12.21 6.84 -14.71
CA THR A 112 -12.41 5.46 -14.26
C THR A 112 -12.63 5.39 -12.75
N VAL A 113 -11.77 6.05 -11.96
CA VAL A 113 -11.85 6.03 -10.49
C VAL A 113 -13.16 6.65 -10.00
N VAL A 114 -13.53 7.82 -10.53
CA VAL A 114 -14.74 8.55 -10.11
C VAL A 114 -16.01 7.77 -10.48
N ARG A 115 -16.06 7.15 -11.68
CA ARG A 115 -17.22 6.36 -12.11
C ARG A 115 -17.35 5.03 -11.36
N GLU A 116 -16.25 4.41 -10.96
CA GLU A 116 -16.30 3.17 -10.18
C GLU A 116 -16.62 3.38 -8.70
N ALA A 117 -16.35 4.57 -8.15
CA ALA A 117 -16.43 4.85 -6.72
C ALA A 117 -17.77 4.44 -6.05
N PRO A 118 -18.97 4.71 -6.61
CA PRO A 118 -20.22 4.33 -5.96
C PRO A 118 -20.33 2.82 -5.71
N LYS A 119 -19.88 1.99 -6.67
CA LYS A 119 -19.91 0.53 -6.53
C LYS A 119 -18.89 0.03 -5.51
N ARG A 120 -17.78 0.75 -5.32
CA ARG A 120 -16.69 0.34 -4.41
C ARG A 120 -16.97 0.73 -2.95
N VAL A 121 -17.85 1.71 -2.73
CA VAL A 121 -18.18 2.26 -1.41
C VAL A 121 -19.54 1.75 -0.88
N ALA A 122 -20.45 1.29 -1.75
CA ALA A 122 -21.71 0.64 -1.39
C ALA A 122 -21.52 -0.62 -0.54
#